data_AF-A0A838D4B2-F1
#
_entry.id   AF-A0A838D4B2-F1
#
_cell.length_a   1.000
_cell.length_b   1.000
_cell.length_c   1.000
_cell.angle_alpha   90.00
_cell.angle_beta   90.00
_cell.angle_gamma   90.00
#
_symmetry.space_group_name_H-M   'P 1'
#
loop_
_entity.id
_entity.type
_entity.pdbx_description
1 polymer ?
#
loop_
_entity_poly.entity_id
_entity_poly.type
_entity_poly.pdbx_seq_one_letter_code
_entity_poly.pdbx_strand_id
1 'polypeptide(L)'
;AGTPAPAQSDDAPPEDAMRRGYARGRARDEAIRAGLKPLGPDERPPALVASAVLAAVFALANLVLWLTGFEVRGEQPGTLGVVLFCVLMSAAAIGMWRKRYWAVLGWQALLAVSMVVAFLSLLQAASLLAVVVPVVVLTVCGWLFWKLIRVMSRLQMPPR
;
A
#
# COMPACT_ATOMS: atom_id res chain seq x y z
N ALA A 1 -2.80 -58.91 -28.03
CA ALA A 1 -1.61 -58.05 -27.92
C ALA A 1 -2.11 -56.61 -27.78
N GLY A 2 -1.89 -56.00 -26.61
CA GLY A 2 -2.37 -54.64 -26.32
C GLY A 2 -1.49 -53.60 -26.99
N THR A 3 -2.13 -52.62 -27.65
CA THR A 3 -1.46 -51.44 -28.19
C THR A 3 -0.93 -50.59 -27.02
N PRO A 4 0.38 -50.31 -26.91
CA PRO A 4 0.87 -49.44 -25.86
C PRO A 4 0.40 -47.99 -26.12
N ALA A 5 -0.12 -47.35 -25.08
CA ALA A 5 -0.49 -45.94 -25.10
C ALA A 5 0.75 -45.07 -25.38
N PRO A 6 0.63 -43.96 -26.13
CA PRO A 6 1.75 -43.09 -26.42
C PRO A 6 2.30 -42.50 -25.11
N ALA A 7 3.58 -42.78 -24.86
CA ALA A 7 4.33 -42.20 -23.76
C ALA A 7 4.29 -40.67 -23.87
N GLN A 8 3.77 -40.01 -22.85
CA GLN A 8 3.93 -38.58 -22.66
C GLN A 8 5.43 -38.36 -22.40
N SER A 9 6.16 -37.96 -23.42
CA SER A 9 7.56 -37.56 -23.31
C SER A 9 7.63 -36.25 -22.53
N ASP A 10 8.15 -36.31 -21.31
CA ASP A 10 8.46 -35.16 -20.45
C ASP A 10 9.59 -34.26 -20.98
N ASP A 11 10.15 -34.55 -22.18
CA ASP A 11 11.26 -33.82 -22.79
C ASP A 11 10.81 -32.67 -23.72
N ALA A 12 9.96 -31.78 -23.23
CA ALA A 12 9.77 -30.52 -23.94
C ALA A 12 11.02 -29.63 -23.78
N PRO A 13 11.50 -28.94 -24.84
CA PRO A 13 12.57 -27.97 -24.73
C PRO A 13 12.31 -26.99 -23.56
N PRO A 14 13.34 -26.58 -22.79
CA PRO A 14 13.16 -25.69 -21.64
C PRO A 14 12.35 -24.42 -21.95
N GLU A 15 12.46 -23.90 -23.17
CA GLU A 15 11.68 -22.77 -23.67
C GLU A 15 10.18 -23.05 -23.76
N ASP A 16 9.77 -24.24 -24.19
CA ASP A 16 8.37 -24.62 -24.31
C ASP A 16 7.74 -24.88 -22.94
N ALA A 17 8.50 -25.46 -22.01
CA ALA A 17 8.09 -25.57 -20.62
C ALA A 17 7.89 -24.19 -19.97
N MET A 18 8.82 -23.25 -20.20
CA MET A 18 8.75 -21.89 -19.69
C MET A 18 7.57 -21.11 -20.30
N ARG A 19 7.35 -21.23 -21.62
CA ARG A 19 6.20 -20.64 -22.33
C ARG A 19 4.86 -21.16 -21.79
N ARG A 20 4.74 -22.47 -21.53
CA ARG A 20 3.55 -23.06 -20.90
C ARG A 20 3.34 -22.54 -19.47
N GLY A 21 4.42 -22.35 -18.71
CA GLY A 21 4.38 -21.73 -17.38
C GLY A 21 3.81 -20.30 -17.43
N TYR A 22 4.33 -19.46 -18.32
CA TYR A 22 3.83 -18.09 -18.52
C TYR A 22 2.38 -18.07 -19.03
N ALA A 23 2.00 -18.96 -19.95
CA ALA A 23 0.63 -19.06 -20.45
C ALA A 23 -0.36 -19.43 -19.34
N ARG A 24 0.01 -20.38 -18.47
CA ARG A 24 -0.80 -20.76 -17.29
C ARG A 24 -0.89 -19.62 -16.28
N GLY A 25 0.19 -18.87 -16.07
CA GLY A 25 0.21 -17.67 -15.23
C GLY A 25 -0.73 -16.59 -15.76
N ARG A 26 -0.64 -16.25 -17.05
CA ARG A 26 -1.54 -15.28 -17.70
C ARG A 26 -3.00 -15.67 -17.61
N ALA A 27 -3.33 -16.95 -17.83
CA ALA A 27 -4.70 -17.45 -17.70
C ALA A 27 -5.24 -17.31 -16.28
N ARG A 28 -4.40 -17.55 -15.26
CA ARG A 28 -4.77 -17.33 -13.84
C ARG A 28 -4.97 -15.85 -13.53
N ASP A 29 -4.06 -14.99 -13.98
CA ASP A 29 -4.16 -13.54 -13.77
C ASP A 29 -5.41 -12.95 -14.44
N GLU A 30 -5.75 -13.46 -15.62
CA GLU A 30 -6.94 -13.05 -16.38
C GLU A 30 -8.23 -13.54 -15.72
N ALA A 31 -8.26 -14.78 -15.21
CA ALA A 31 -9.38 -15.28 -14.41
C ALA A 31 -9.59 -14.47 -13.12
N ILE A 32 -8.51 -14.05 -12.45
CA ILE A 32 -8.58 -13.18 -11.28
C ILE A 32 -9.10 -11.79 -11.67
N ARG A 33 -8.61 -11.20 -12.77
CA ARG A 33 -9.11 -9.90 -13.26
C ARG A 33 -10.58 -9.95 -13.67
N ALA A 34 -11.02 -11.03 -14.32
CA ALA A 34 -12.41 -11.20 -14.74
C ALA A 34 -13.38 -11.21 -13.54
N GLY A 35 -12.96 -11.79 -12.41
CA GLY A 35 -13.76 -11.86 -11.18
C GLY A 35 -13.76 -10.61 -10.31
N LEU A 36 -12.90 -9.62 -10.59
CA LEU A 36 -12.85 -8.38 -9.82
C LEU A 36 -13.95 -7.41 -10.29
N LYS A 37 -14.78 -6.96 -9.33
CA LYS A 37 -15.81 -5.96 -9.58
C LYS A 37 -15.20 -4.55 -9.51
N PRO A 38 -15.32 -3.73 -10.57
CA PRO A 38 -14.86 -2.35 -10.53
C PRO A 38 -15.59 -1.59 -9.42
N LEU A 39 -14.93 -0.57 -8.88
CA LEU A 39 -15.53 0.28 -7.85
C LEU A 39 -16.71 1.06 -8.44
N GLY A 40 -17.85 1.05 -7.74
CA GLY A 40 -18.97 1.90 -8.11
C GLY A 40 -18.59 3.39 -8.06
N PRO A 41 -19.24 4.24 -8.87
CA PRO A 41 -18.98 5.69 -8.89
C PRO A 41 -19.17 6.34 -7.51
N ASP A 42 -20.05 5.81 -6.67
CA ASP A 42 -20.30 6.32 -5.30
C ASP A 42 -19.76 5.42 -4.19
N GLU A 43 -19.16 4.27 -4.53
CA GLU A 43 -18.57 3.38 -3.54
C GLU A 43 -17.26 3.98 -3.02
N ARG A 44 -17.20 4.20 -1.70
CA ARG A 44 -15.99 4.64 -1.00
C ARG A 44 -15.56 3.56 -0.01
N PRO A 45 -14.55 2.75 -0.35
CA PRO A 45 -14.08 1.70 0.54
C PRO A 45 -13.68 2.28 1.90
N PRO A 46 -14.07 1.66 3.02
CA PRO A 46 -13.80 2.20 4.35
C PRO A 46 -12.30 2.37 4.62
N ALA A 47 -11.45 1.49 4.05
CA ALA A 47 -10.00 1.61 4.14
C ALA A 47 -9.45 2.86 3.44
N LEU A 48 -10.06 3.28 2.33
CA LEU A 48 -9.67 4.50 1.61
C LEU A 48 -10.07 5.74 2.42
N VAL A 49 -11.28 5.73 3.01
CA VAL A 49 -11.74 6.80 3.90
C VAL A 49 -10.86 6.90 5.15
N ALA A 50 -10.58 5.78 5.81
CA ALA A 50 -9.70 5.73 6.97
C ALA A 50 -8.30 6.29 6.66
N SER A 51 -7.77 5.96 5.48
CA SER A 51 -6.47 6.47 5.02
C SER A 51 -6.50 7.99 4.74
N ALA A 52 -7.57 8.48 4.10
CA ALA A 52 -7.74 9.92 3.87
C ALA A 52 -7.87 10.70 5.19
N VAL A 53 -8.63 10.16 6.15
CA VAL A 53 -8.75 10.74 7.50
C VAL A 53 -7.40 10.72 8.21
N LEU A 54 -6.67 9.62 8.17
CA LEU A 54 -5.36 9.51 8.82
C LEU A 54 -4.35 10.52 8.23
N ALA A 55 -4.31 10.68 6.91
CA ALA A 55 -3.50 11.72 6.26
C ALA A 55 -3.88 13.13 6.72
N ALA A 56 -5.18 13.44 6.80
CA ALA A 56 -5.67 14.73 7.28
C ALA A 56 -5.29 14.97 8.76
N VAL A 57 -5.39 13.95 9.60
CA VAL A 57 -4.96 14.01 11.00
C VAL A 57 -3.47 14.32 11.11
N PHE A 58 -2.61 13.66 10.31
CA PHE A 58 -1.18 13.96 10.33
C PHE A 58 -0.86 15.39 9.88
N ALA A 59 -1.55 15.91 8.86
CA ALA A 59 -1.40 17.29 8.42
C ALA A 59 -1.78 18.27 9.54
N LEU A 60 -2.96 18.08 10.14
CA LEU A 60 -3.47 18.95 11.19
C LEU A 60 -2.61 18.89 12.45
N ALA A 61 -2.19 17.69 12.87
CA ALA A 61 -1.34 17.53 14.04
C ALA A 61 -0.01 18.27 13.88
N ASN A 62 0.63 18.16 12.70
CA ASN A 62 1.89 18.88 12.43
C ASN A 62 1.69 20.40 12.37
N LEU A 63 0.59 20.86 11.77
CA LEU A 63 0.26 22.28 11.70
C LEU A 63 0.02 22.86 13.10
N VAL A 64 -0.74 22.16 13.95
CA VAL A 64 -0.99 22.57 15.33
C VAL A 64 0.31 22.61 16.14
N LEU A 65 1.16 21.58 16.03
CA LEU A 65 2.46 21.57 16.72
C LEU A 65 3.29 22.81 16.36
N TRP A 66 3.36 23.13 15.06
CA TRP A 66 4.08 24.30 14.57
C TRP A 66 3.47 25.62 15.05
N LEU A 67 2.13 25.77 14.99
CA LEU A 67 1.44 26.97 15.48
C LEU A 67 1.62 27.19 16.99
N THR A 68 1.68 26.11 17.77
CA THR A 68 1.93 26.18 19.22
C THR A 68 3.40 26.39 19.59
N GLY A 69 4.31 26.41 18.61
CA GLY A 69 5.74 26.58 18.83
C GLY A 69 6.39 25.42 19.59
N PHE A 70 5.81 24.22 19.52
CA PHE A 70 6.33 23.08 20.26
C PHE A 70 7.71 22.67 19.72
N GLU A 71 8.72 22.70 20.59
CA GLU A 71 10.07 22.32 20.22
C GLU A 71 10.21 20.80 20.14
N VAL A 72 10.73 20.30 19.03
CA VAL A 72 10.98 18.87 18.83
C VAL A 72 12.49 18.67 18.93
N ARG A 73 12.93 18.02 20.02
CA ARG A 73 14.36 17.87 20.37
C ARG A 73 15.09 19.19 20.65
N GLY A 74 14.39 20.21 21.18
CA GLY A 74 15.00 21.49 21.57
C GLY A 74 15.26 22.47 20.43
N GLU A 75 14.77 22.16 19.22
CA GLU A 75 14.75 23.07 18.08
C GLU A 75 13.31 23.21 17.57
N GLN A 76 12.98 24.41 17.06
CA GLN A 76 11.72 24.60 16.36
C GLN A 76 11.75 23.82 15.04
N PRO A 77 10.69 23.05 14.72
CA PRO A 77 10.59 22.38 13.43
C PRO A 77 10.76 23.39 12.29
N GLY A 78 11.68 23.12 11.37
CA GLY A 78 11.94 24.01 10.23
C GLY A 78 10.65 24.29 9.46
N THR A 79 10.24 25.56 9.39
CA THR A 79 8.96 26.00 8.80
C THR A 79 8.73 25.43 7.41
N LEU A 80 9.77 25.40 6.57
CA LEU A 80 9.69 24.82 5.23
C LEU A 80 9.29 23.33 5.26
N GLY A 81 9.89 22.55 6.16
CA GLY A 81 9.62 21.12 6.29
C GLY A 81 8.18 20.84 6.74
N VAL A 82 7.70 21.59 7.73
CA VAL A 82 6.31 21.49 8.20
C VAL A 82 5.32 21.84 7.08
N VAL A 83 5.54 22.97 6.39
CA VAL A 83 4.67 23.41 5.31
C VAL A 83 4.63 22.39 4.18
N LEU A 84 5.80 21.90 3.73
CA LEU A 84 5.87 20.87 2.70
C LEU A 84 5.16 19.58 3.11
N PHE A 85 5.37 19.14 4.36
CA PHE A 85 4.69 17.95 4.89
C PHE A 85 3.17 18.13 4.94
N CYS A 86 2.69 19.28 5.43
CA CYS A 86 1.26 19.58 5.50
C CYS A 86 0.62 19.62 4.10
N VAL A 87 1.28 20.27 3.13
CA VAL A 87 0.82 20.31 1.74
C VAL A 87 0.77 18.91 1.14
N LEU A 88 1.82 18.10 1.33
CA LEU A 88 1.88 16.73 0.85
C LEU A 88 0.77 15.86 1.44
N MET A 89 0.58 15.91 2.77
CA MET A 89 -0.45 15.13 3.47
C MET A 89 -1.87 15.57 3.05
N SER A 90 -2.08 16.87 2.89
CA SER A 90 -3.36 17.42 2.42
C SER A 90 -3.64 16.99 0.98
N ALA A 91 -2.63 17.03 0.10
CA ALA A 91 -2.74 16.56 -1.27
C ALA A 91 -3.04 15.05 -1.33
N ALA A 92 -2.43 14.24 -0.45
CA ALA A 92 -2.73 12.82 -0.32
C ALA A 92 -4.18 12.57 0.14
N ALA A 93 -4.64 13.29 1.17
CA ALA A 93 -6.02 13.20 1.67
C ALA A 93 -7.05 13.54 0.58
N ILE A 94 -6.86 14.68 -0.10
CA ILE A 94 -7.73 15.13 -1.20
C ILE A 94 -7.66 14.14 -2.38
N GLY A 95 -6.47 13.65 -2.71
CA GLY A 95 -6.26 12.70 -3.79
C GLY A 95 -6.95 11.35 -3.54
N MET A 96 -6.88 10.85 -2.31
CA MET A 96 -7.61 9.64 -1.88
C MET A 96 -9.12 9.87 -1.90
N TRP A 97 -9.59 11.04 -1.44
CA TRP A 97 -11.02 11.41 -1.51
C TRP A 97 -11.56 11.44 -2.94
N ARG A 98 -10.74 11.93 -3.89
CA ARG A 98 -11.05 11.95 -5.33
C ARG A 98 -10.79 10.62 -6.03
N LYS A 99 -10.46 9.55 -5.29
CA LYS A 99 -10.17 8.20 -5.83
C LYS A 99 -9.07 8.22 -6.91
N ARG A 100 -8.08 9.11 -6.80
CA ARG A 100 -6.97 9.18 -7.76
C ARG A 100 -5.95 8.08 -7.48
N TYR A 101 -5.64 7.27 -8.49
CA TYR A 101 -4.68 6.17 -8.42
C TYR A 101 -3.32 6.60 -7.83
N TRP A 102 -2.75 7.69 -8.36
CA TRP A 102 -1.45 8.22 -7.93
C TRP A 102 -1.39 8.60 -6.45
N ALA A 103 -2.50 9.09 -5.88
CA ALA A 103 -2.56 9.47 -4.47
C ALA A 103 -2.56 8.25 -3.56
N VAL A 104 -3.31 7.20 -3.94
CA VAL A 104 -3.32 5.92 -3.21
C VAL A 104 -1.96 5.26 -3.27
N LEU A 105 -1.28 5.30 -4.43
CA LEU A 105 0.06 4.77 -4.61
C LEU A 105 1.09 5.54 -3.76
N GLY A 106 1.03 6.87 -3.77
CA GLY A 106 1.90 7.70 -2.93
C GLY A 106 1.70 7.45 -1.44
N TRP A 107 0.45 7.29 -0.99
CA TRP A 107 0.15 6.94 0.40
C TRP A 107 0.65 5.53 0.78
N GLN A 108 0.51 4.55 -0.12
CA GLN A 108 1.10 3.22 0.08
C GLN A 108 2.63 3.29 0.19
N ALA A 109 3.30 4.11 -0.63
CA ALA A 109 4.73 4.30 -0.54
C ALA A 109 5.14 4.88 0.83
N LEU A 110 4.41 5.88 1.33
CA LEU A 110 4.62 6.44 2.66
C LEU A 110 4.44 5.39 3.76
N LEU A 111 3.37 4.60 3.71
CA LEU A 111 3.16 3.49 4.65
C LEU A 111 4.32 2.48 4.63
N ALA A 112 4.80 2.10 3.44
CA ALA A 112 5.91 1.18 3.31
C ALA A 112 7.20 1.76 3.91
N VAL A 113 7.51 3.02 3.65
CA VAL A 113 8.65 3.72 4.26
C VAL A 113 8.51 3.76 5.78
N SER A 114 7.32 4.11 6.29
CA SER A 114 7.05 4.09 7.74
C SER A 114 7.25 2.71 8.35
N MET A 115 6.87 1.64 7.65
CA MET A 115 7.11 0.27 8.11
C MET A 115 8.60 -0.05 8.17
N VAL A 116 9.40 0.35 7.18
CA VAL A 116 10.86 0.18 7.21
C VAL A 116 11.46 0.92 8.40
N VAL A 117 11.07 2.18 8.62
CA VAL A 117 11.56 2.97 9.76
C VAL A 117 11.14 2.33 11.09
N ALA A 118 9.89 1.86 11.22
CA ALA A 118 9.42 1.18 12.42
C ALA A 118 10.21 -0.13 12.67
N PHE A 119 10.46 -0.91 11.62
CA PHE A 119 11.29 -2.11 11.73
C PHE A 119 12.72 -1.79 12.19
N LEU A 120 13.35 -0.77 11.61
CA LEU A 120 14.68 -0.31 12.06
C LEU A 120 14.66 0.21 13.51
N SER A 121 13.60 0.90 13.90
CA SER A 121 13.40 1.36 15.28
C SER A 121 13.25 0.19 16.25
N LEU A 122 12.64 -0.92 15.81
CA LEU A 122 12.48 -2.13 16.60
C LEU A 122 13.84 -2.80 16.87
N LEU A 123 14.77 -2.76 15.91
CA LEU A 123 16.13 -3.29 16.09
C LEU A 123 16.93 -2.51 17.15
N GLN A 124 16.62 -1.22 17.34
CA GLN A 124 17.24 -0.38 18.37
C GLN A 124 16.49 -0.38 19.70
N ALA A 125 15.40 -1.14 19.81
CA ALA A 125 14.54 -1.09 20.98
C ALA A 125 15.23 -1.71 22.21
N ALA A 126 15.69 -0.86 23.13
CA ALA A 126 16.28 -1.27 24.40
C ALA A 126 15.25 -1.35 25.55
N SER A 127 13.96 -1.10 25.27
CA SER A 127 12.91 -1.07 26.28
C SER A 127 11.58 -1.62 25.76
N LEU A 128 10.71 -2.06 26.68
CA LEU A 128 9.39 -2.61 26.33
C LEU A 128 8.54 -1.60 25.53
N LEU A 129 8.55 -0.33 25.93
CA LEU A 129 7.85 0.74 25.22
C LEU A 129 8.42 0.96 23.82
N ALA A 130 9.74 0.89 23.65
CA ALA A 130 10.40 1.00 22.35
C ALA A 130 10.11 -0.21 21.44
N VAL A 131 9.63 -1.33 21.98
CA VAL A 131 9.15 -2.48 21.20
C VAL A 131 7.67 -2.32 20.82
N VAL A 132 6.83 -1.94 21.78
CA VAL A 132 5.37 -1.87 21.60
C VAL A 132 5.00 -0.86 20.52
N VAL A 133 5.61 0.33 20.54
CA VAL A 133 5.25 1.40 19.59
C VAL A 133 5.52 0.97 18.13
N PRO A 134 6.73 0.49 17.74
CA PRO A 134 6.96 -0.01 16.40
C PRO A 134 6.08 -1.19 15.99
N VAL A 135 5.79 -2.12 16.90
CA VAL A 135 4.90 -3.26 16.60
C VAL A 135 3.48 -2.79 16.28
N VAL A 136 2.95 -1.81 17.04
CA VAL A 136 1.65 -1.20 16.74
C VAL A 136 1.69 -0.50 15.38
N VAL A 137 2.76 0.25 15.07
CA VAL A 137 2.91 0.91 13.76
C VAL A 137 2.94 -0.11 12.63
N LEU A 138 3.74 -1.17 12.75
CA LEU A 138 3.85 -2.22 11.73
C LEU A 138 2.52 -2.92 11.48
N THR A 139 1.77 -3.24 12.53
CA THR A 139 0.47 -3.91 12.41
C THR A 139 -0.58 -3.01 11.77
N VAL A 140 -0.68 -1.74 12.18
CA VAL A 140 -1.62 -0.76 11.61
C VAL A 140 -1.26 -0.46 10.14
N CYS A 141 -0.01 -0.16 9.85
CA CYS A 141 0.46 0.12 8.50
C CYS A 141 0.29 -1.10 7.59
N GLY A 142 0.68 -2.30 8.04
CA GLY A 142 0.55 -3.53 7.27
C GLY A 142 -0.91 -3.86 6.95
N TRP A 143 -1.81 -3.71 7.92
CA TRP A 143 -3.25 -3.91 7.70
C TRP A 143 -3.83 -2.91 6.69
N LEU A 144 -3.51 -1.62 6.84
CA LEU A 144 -3.95 -0.58 5.90
C LEU A 144 -3.40 -0.82 4.50
N PHE A 145 -2.10 -1.14 4.39
CA PHE A 145 -1.42 -1.42 3.13
C PHE A 145 -2.09 -2.57 2.37
N TRP A 146 -2.37 -3.68 3.06
CA TRP A 146 -3.09 -4.82 2.46
C TRP A 146 -4.48 -4.45 1.95
N LYS A 147 -5.24 -3.67 2.75
CA LYS A 147 -6.57 -3.21 2.34
C LYS A 147 -6.50 -2.27 1.14
N LEU A 148 -5.51 -1.39 1.07
CA LEU A 148 -5.34 -0.44 -0.04
C LEU A 148 -4.89 -1.12 -1.34
N ILE A 149 -4.07 -2.18 -1.28
CA ILE A 149 -3.75 -2.99 -2.47
C ILE A 149 -5.03 -3.54 -3.10
N ARG A 150 -5.95 -4.08 -2.29
CA ARG A 150 -7.24 -4.59 -2.79
C ARG A 150 -8.14 -3.49 -3.36
N VAL A 151 -8.08 -2.28 -2.81
CA VAL A 151 -8.79 -1.13 -3.39
C VAL A 151 -8.17 -0.76 -4.73
N MET A 152 -6.84 -0.76 -4.82
CA MET A 152 -6.09 -0.40 -6.01
C MET A 152 -6.36 -1.37 -7.17
N SER A 153 -6.41 -2.67 -6.90
CA SER A 153 -6.73 -3.68 -7.92
C SER A 153 -8.13 -3.49 -8.53
N ARG A 154 -9.08 -2.95 -7.76
CA ARG A 154 -10.43 -2.61 -8.24
C ARG A 154 -10.47 -1.26 -8.97
N LEU A 155 -9.54 -0.35 -8.66
CA LEU A 155 -9.49 1.02 -9.17
C LEU A 155 -8.72 1.11 -10.51
N GLN A 156 -7.82 0.16 -10.78
CA GLN A 156 -7.14 0.00 -12.07
C GLN A 156 -8.05 -0.58 -13.18
N MET A 157 -9.27 -1.00 -12.84
CA MET A 157 -10.17 -1.61 -13.81
C MET A 157 -10.81 -0.56 -14.72
N PRO A 158 -10.81 -0.75 -16.05
CA PRO A 158 -11.53 0.13 -16.96
C PRO A 158 -13.01 0.19 -16.58
N PRO A 159 -13.65 1.38 -16.66
CA PRO A 159 -15.11 1.47 -16.58
C PRO A 159 -15.71 0.60 -17.69
N ARG A 160 -16.67 -0.24 -17.34
CA ARG A 160 -17.49 -0.99 -18.31
C ARG A 160 -18.68 -0.14 -18.73
#